data_AF-A0A2N7TW52-F1
#
_entry.id   AF-A0A2N7TW52-F1
#
_cell.length_a   1.000
_cell.length_b   1.000
_cell.length_c   1.000
_cell.angle_alpha   90.00
_cell.angle_beta   90.00
_cell.angle_gamma   90.00
#
_symmetry.space_group_name_H-M   'P 1'
#
loop_
_entity.id
_entity.type
_entity.pdbx_description
1 polymer ?
#
loop_
_entity_poly.entity_id
_entity_poly.type
_entity_poly.pdbx_seq_one_letter_code
_entity_poly.pdbx_strand_id
1 'polypeptide(L)'
;MELRIVRRLIPEWGTTYGPPGEGPFPAVMILHGSEGAWSGWSHRNAAILAAHGFLAFPLGYSSGGNAWNAGHIVDYPLDRSVEALAALRAFPYAGPRIGLYGVSRGAEHALLLASLMAREGMEELPDAIAAHSPPDVVCGAFDSRSHRDPGDPGWQAWDANNRAWTWKGSQKELLPTTPIEVERYPGPLFLSHGMKDRMWSVEMTRRLEQRLKMHGHQPEVHYYEGEDHIPGSAGENLHHEYLIGFFEKHLC
;
A
#
# COMPACT_ATOMS: atom_id res chain seq x y z
N MET A 1 25.35 18.80 -14.19
CA MET A 1 24.15 18.02 -14.56
C MET A 1 23.23 18.05 -13.36
N GLU A 2 21.99 18.48 -13.53
CA GLU A 2 20.99 18.48 -12.44
C GLU A 2 20.29 17.12 -12.36
N LEU A 3 19.92 16.71 -11.15
CA LEU A 3 19.17 15.48 -10.93
C LEU A 3 17.73 15.62 -11.43
N ARG A 4 17.22 14.59 -12.10
CA ARG A 4 15.81 14.50 -12.53
C ARG A 4 14.87 14.01 -11.43
N ILE A 5 15.42 13.36 -10.40
CA ILE A 5 14.69 12.91 -9.22
C ILE A 5 15.49 13.39 -8.01
N VAL A 6 14.84 14.18 -7.15
CA VAL A 6 15.41 14.75 -5.93
C VAL A 6 14.85 14.02 -4.73
N ARG A 7 15.76 13.58 -3.87
CA ARG A 7 15.46 12.89 -2.61
C ARG A 7 15.32 13.92 -1.49
N ARG A 8 14.18 13.95 -0.79
CA ARG A 8 13.94 14.88 0.34
C ARG A 8 13.52 14.10 1.58
N LEU A 9 13.91 14.55 2.76
CA LEU A 9 13.56 13.89 4.03
C LEU A 9 12.33 14.56 4.63
N ILE A 10 11.28 13.78 4.91
CA ILE A 10 10.25 14.18 5.87
C ILE A 10 10.84 13.87 7.26
N PRO A 11 11.06 14.88 8.13
CA PRO A 11 11.65 14.67 9.45
C PRO A 11 10.94 13.56 10.21
N GLU A 12 11.70 12.69 10.89
CA GLU A 12 11.20 11.57 11.71
C GLU A 12 10.47 10.43 10.98
N TRP A 13 10.16 10.60 9.69
CA TRP A 13 9.38 9.64 8.91
C TRP A 13 10.23 8.86 7.91
N GLY A 14 10.88 9.56 7.01
CA GLY A 14 11.60 8.90 5.93
C GLY A 14 11.73 9.75 4.69
N THR A 15 12.29 9.14 3.66
CA THR A 15 12.65 9.85 2.44
C THR A 15 11.54 9.80 1.41
N THR A 16 11.40 10.90 0.67
CA THR A 16 10.59 10.99 -0.54
C THR A 16 11.46 11.09 -1.78
N TYR A 17 10.86 10.79 -2.93
CA TYR A 17 11.40 10.95 -4.27
C TYR A 17 10.45 11.84 -5.03
N GLY A 18 10.95 12.89 -5.69
CA GLY A 18 10.08 13.73 -6.52
C GLY A 18 10.86 14.52 -7.55
N PRO A 19 10.18 15.29 -8.39
CA PRO A 19 10.83 16.13 -9.39
C PRO A 19 11.75 17.20 -8.75
N PRO A 20 12.72 17.74 -9.52
CA PRO A 20 13.42 18.96 -9.12
C PRO A 20 12.44 20.15 -9.04
N GLY A 21 12.82 21.18 -8.30
CA GLY A 21 12.01 22.39 -8.07
C GLY A 21 11.30 22.40 -6.71
N GLU A 22 10.52 23.46 -6.50
CA GLU A 22 9.88 23.75 -5.21
C GLU A 22 8.47 23.15 -5.07
N GLY A 23 7.96 22.48 -6.10
CA GLY A 23 6.59 21.95 -6.11
C GLY A 23 5.54 23.08 -6.09
N PRO A 24 4.38 22.85 -5.45
CA PRO A 24 3.95 21.59 -4.84
C PRO A 24 3.65 20.52 -5.90
N PHE A 25 3.89 19.26 -5.56
CA PHE A 25 3.67 18.11 -6.44
C PHE A 25 2.52 17.24 -5.92
N PRO A 26 1.69 16.63 -6.80
CA PRO A 26 0.76 15.59 -6.36
C PRO A 26 1.55 14.50 -5.64
N ALA A 27 1.12 14.09 -4.44
CA ALA A 27 1.92 13.21 -3.60
C ALA A 27 1.28 11.84 -3.39
N VAL A 28 2.10 10.80 -3.27
CA VAL A 28 1.65 9.42 -3.08
C VAL A 28 2.45 8.80 -1.95
N MET A 29 1.78 8.33 -0.89
CA MET A 29 2.41 7.46 0.11
C MET A 29 2.35 6.00 -0.35
N ILE A 30 3.51 5.35 -0.41
CA ILE A 30 3.67 3.99 -0.92
C ILE A 30 3.91 3.02 0.24
N LEU A 31 3.10 1.98 0.32
CA LEU A 31 3.13 0.97 1.36
C LEU A 31 3.70 -0.33 0.78
N HIS A 32 4.83 -0.78 1.34
CA HIS A 32 5.48 -2.03 0.94
C HIS A 32 4.61 -3.25 1.33
N GLY A 33 4.82 -4.40 0.69
CA GLY A 33 4.23 -5.68 1.08
C GLY A 33 5.05 -6.37 2.18
N SER A 34 4.95 -7.71 2.27
CA SER A 34 5.73 -8.50 3.23
C SER A 34 7.24 -8.51 2.96
N GLU A 35 7.70 -8.04 1.79
CA GLU A 35 9.11 -7.91 1.45
C GLU A 35 9.86 -6.88 2.32
N GLY A 36 9.12 -5.97 2.97
CA GLY A 36 9.68 -4.99 3.89
C GLY A 36 10.26 -3.74 3.22
N ALA A 37 10.52 -2.72 4.05
CA ALA A 37 10.94 -1.39 3.59
C ALA A 37 12.27 -1.38 2.82
N TRP A 38 13.18 -2.30 3.15
CA TRP A 38 14.55 -2.33 2.62
C TRP A 38 14.72 -3.20 1.37
N SER A 39 13.66 -3.87 0.90
CA SER A 39 13.67 -4.67 -0.33
C SER A 39 13.93 -3.83 -1.60
N GLY A 40 13.68 -2.52 -1.53
CA GLY A 40 13.79 -1.59 -2.65
C GLY A 40 12.56 -1.50 -3.55
N TRP A 41 11.53 -2.32 -3.35
CA TRP A 41 10.35 -2.35 -4.22
C TRP A 41 9.51 -1.08 -4.14
N SER A 42 9.18 -0.64 -2.92
CA SER A 42 8.49 0.64 -2.69
C SER A 42 9.31 1.84 -3.18
N HIS A 43 10.64 1.79 -3.03
CA HIS A 43 11.56 2.81 -3.52
C HIS A 43 11.64 2.83 -5.06
N ARG A 44 11.60 1.68 -5.73
CA ARG A 44 11.53 1.57 -7.20
C ARG A 44 10.23 2.20 -7.71
N ASN A 45 9.10 1.85 -7.10
CA ASN A 45 7.80 2.44 -7.45
C ASN A 45 7.80 3.96 -7.19
N ALA A 46 8.43 4.41 -6.11
CA ALA A 46 8.60 5.84 -5.82
C ALA A 46 9.42 6.56 -6.89
N ALA A 47 10.51 5.96 -7.37
CA ALA A 47 11.33 6.54 -8.42
C ALA A 47 10.59 6.62 -9.77
N ILE A 48 9.76 5.62 -10.10
CA ILE A 48 8.91 5.64 -11.30
C ILE A 48 7.89 6.77 -11.17
N LEU A 49 7.12 6.83 -10.08
CA LEU A 49 6.16 7.93 -9.84
C LEU A 49 6.83 9.31 -9.86
N ALA A 50 8.03 9.45 -9.29
CA ALA A 50 8.80 10.69 -9.33
C ALA A 50 9.21 11.09 -10.75
N ALA A 51 9.54 10.13 -11.61
CA ALA A 51 9.82 10.40 -13.03
C ALA A 51 8.59 10.90 -13.80
N HIS A 52 7.39 10.67 -13.25
CA HIS A 52 6.10 11.10 -13.80
C HIS A 52 5.47 12.28 -13.04
N GLY A 53 6.26 13.04 -12.28
CA GLY A 53 5.80 14.32 -11.70
C GLY A 53 5.27 14.24 -10.27
N PHE A 54 5.24 13.05 -9.66
CA PHE A 54 4.70 12.86 -8.30
C PHE A 54 5.77 13.00 -7.22
N LEU A 55 5.39 13.48 -6.04
CA LEU A 55 6.18 13.32 -4.83
C LEU A 55 5.81 12.00 -4.15
N ALA A 56 6.66 11.00 -4.26
CA ALA A 56 6.42 9.66 -3.74
C ALA A 56 7.14 9.42 -2.41
N PHE A 57 6.39 8.94 -1.41
CA PHE A 57 6.87 8.64 -0.06
C PHE A 57 6.75 7.14 0.26
N PRO A 58 7.80 6.32 0.07
CA PRO A 58 7.81 4.95 0.58
C PRO A 58 7.87 4.93 2.11
N LEU A 59 6.76 4.58 2.75
CA LEU A 59 6.66 4.44 4.21
C LEU A 59 7.15 3.04 4.61
N GLY A 60 8.17 2.99 5.48
CA GLY A 60 8.61 1.77 6.13
C GLY A 60 7.80 1.51 7.40
N TYR A 61 7.15 0.35 7.50
CA TYR A 61 6.34 -0.01 8.66
C TYR A 61 6.68 -1.39 9.25
N SER A 62 7.49 -2.21 8.58
CA SER A 62 8.00 -3.44 9.19
C SER A 62 9.04 -3.15 10.28
N SER A 63 8.97 -3.91 11.37
CA SER A 63 9.94 -3.82 12.47
C SER A 63 11.08 -4.84 12.30
N GLY A 64 12.30 -4.49 12.73
CA GLY A 64 13.46 -5.39 12.65
C GLY A 64 13.95 -5.72 11.24
N GLY A 65 13.43 -5.03 10.21
CA GLY A 65 13.89 -5.16 8.83
C GLY A 65 15.21 -4.44 8.57
N ASN A 66 16.00 -4.97 7.64
CA ASN A 66 17.24 -4.37 7.14
C ASN A 66 17.49 -4.84 5.70
N ALA A 67 18.62 -4.46 5.09
CA ALA A 67 18.96 -4.82 3.71
C ALA A 67 18.96 -6.33 3.41
N TRP A 68 19.04 -7.18 4.44
CA TRP A 68 19.11 -8.64 4.34
C TRP A 68 17.86 -9.34 4.90
N ASN A 69 16.93 -8.61 5.50
CA ASN A 69 15.77 -9.18 6.20
C ASN A 69 14.54 -8.28 6.05
N ALA A 70 13.42 -8.85 5.63
CA ALA A 70 12.17 -8.13 5.43
C ALA A 70 11.60 -7.51 6.74
N GLY A 71 11.92 -8.11 7.88
CA GLY A 71 11.37 -7.73 9.18
C GLY A 71 9.99 -8.33 9.43
N HIS A 72 9.23 -7.67 10.30
CA HIS A 72 7.97 -8.20 10.84
C HIS A 72 6.84 -7.19 10.66
N ILE A 73 5.68 -7.70 10.24
CA ILE A 73 4.40 -7.01 10.28
C ILE A 73 3.60 -7.66 11.41
N VAL A 74 3.89 -7.21 12.63
CA VAL A 74 3.31 -7.72 13.88
C VAL A 74 2.93 -6.52 14.72
N ASP A 75 1.69 -6.47 15.20
CA ASP A 75 1.16 -5.43 16.08
C ASP A 75 1.42 -3.99 15.61
N TYR A 76 1.49 -3.75 14.30
CA TYR A 76 1.79 -2.42 13.77
C TYR A 76 0.63 -1.45 14.05
N PRO A 77 0.87 -0.32 14.74
CA PRO A 77 -0.16 0.68 15.00
C PRO A 77 -0.47 1.50 13.75
N LEU A 78 -1.64 1.28 13.16
CA LEU A 78 -2.12 2.00 11.98
C LEU A 78 -2.28 3.51 12.26
N ASP A 79 -2.41 3.93 13.52
CA ASP A 79 -2.32 5.33 13.94
C ASP A 79 -1.00 5.99 13.50
N ARG A 80 0.11 5.25 13.44
CA ARG A 80 1.38 5.76 12.92
C ARG A 80 1.29 6.08 11.42
N SER A 81 0.50 5.33 10.65
CA SER A 81 0.28 5.65 9.24
C SER A 81 -0.60 6.87 9.04
N VAL A 82 -1.55 7.12 9.96
CA VAL A 82 -2.30 8.37 10.00
C VAL A 82 -1.35 9.55 10.23
N GLU A 83 -0.47 9.44 11.22
CA GLU A 83 0.55 10.47 11.49
C GLU A 83 1.50 10.67 10.30
N ALA A 84 1.90 9.59 9.62
CA ALA A 84 2.73 9.64 8.42
C ALA A 84 2.03 10.37 7.27
N LEU A 85 0.75 10.09 7.06
CA LEU A 85 -0.07 10.74 6.04
C LEU A 85 -0.23 12.24 6.33
N ALA A 86 -0.46 12.60 7.61
CA ALA A 86 -0.51 14.00 8.03
C ALA A 86 0.84 14.71 7.82
N ALA A 87 1.95 14.04 8.13
CA ALA A 87 3.29 14.59 7.91
C ALA A 87 3.61 14.78 6.41
N LEU A 88 3.16 13.87 5.55
CA LEU A 88 3.25 14.03 4.10
C LEU A 88 2.39 15.21 3.62
N ARG A 89 1.15 15.36 4.13
CA ARG A 89 0.26 16.47 3.79
C ARG A 89 0.82 17.83 4.21
N ALA A 90 1.51 17.89 5.35
CA ALA A 90 2.18 19.09 5.86
C ALA A 90 3.54 19.37 5.20
N PHE A 91 4.05 18.46 4.36
CA PHE A 91 5.37 18.59 3.77
C PHE A 91 5.37 19.68 2.68
N PRO A 92 6.31 20.65 2.68
CA PRO A 92 6.23 21.83 1.81
C PRO A 92 6.18 21.56 0.30
N TYR A 93 6.65 20.38 -0.12
CA TYR A 93 6.68 19.97 -1.53
C TYR A 93 5.45 19.18 -1.95
N ALA A 94 4.57 18.79 -1.02
CA ALA A 94 3.35 18.06 -1.31
C ALA A 94 2.22 19.03 -1.71
N GLY A 95 1.45 18.62 -2.71
CA GLY A 95 0.22 19.28 -3.13
C GLY A 95 -0.94 19.00 -2.19
N PRO A 96 -2.10 19.64 -2.44
CA PRO A 96 -3.26 19.53 -1.57
C PRO A 96 -3.88 18.13 -1.55
N ARG A 97 -3.70 17.35 -2.62
CA ARG A 97 -4.22 16.00 -2.75
C ARG A 97 -3.13 14.94 -2.57
N ILE A 98 -3.43 13.92 -1.77
CA ILE A 98 -2.50 12.85 -1.41
C ILE A 98 -3.13 11.48 -1.74
N GLY A 99 -2.43 10.65 -2.50
CA GLY A 99 -2.82 9.27 -2.77
C GLY A 99 -2.15 8.25 -1.84
N LEU A 100 -2.76 7.08 -1.71
CA LEU A 100 -2.09 5.87 -1.19
C LEU A 100 -1.89 4.87 -2.32
N TYR A 101 -0.72 4.23 -2.34
CA TYR A 101 -0.46 3.08 -3.19
C TYR A 101 0.12 1.95 -2.37
N GLY A 102 -0.37 0.73 -2.58
CA GLY A 102 0.18 -0.45 -1.93
C GLY A 102 0.10 -1.70 -2.80
N VAL A 103 1.03 -2.62 -2.56
CA VAL A 103 1.06 -3.96 -3.17
C VAL A 103 0.96 -5.00 -2.06
N SER A 104 0.19 -6.07 -2.25
CA SER A 104 0.11 -7.18 -1.29
C SER A 104 -0.30 -6.72 0.11
N ARG A 105 0.52 -6.97 1.15
CA ARG A 105 0.30 -6.43 2.52
C ARG A 105 0.23 -4.90 2.56
N GLY A 106 0.89 -4.21 1.62
CA GLY A 106 0.76 -2.77 1.47
C GLY A 106 -0.61 -2.36 0.90
N ALA A 107 -1.19 -3.18 0.02
CA ALA A 107 -2.54 -2.96 -0.50
C ALA A 107 -3.60 -3.23 0.58
N GLU A 108 -3.41 -4.27 1.39
CA GLU A 108 -4.18 -4.49 2.62
C GLU A 108 -4.14 -3.25 3.52
N HIS A 109 -2.92 -2.75 3.81
CA HIS A 109 -2.69 -1.60 4.66
C HIS A 109 -3.39 -0.34 4.10
N ALA A 110 -3.27 -0.04 2.81
CA ALA A 110 -3.92 1.11 2.18
C ALA A 110 -5.45 1.08 2.36
N LEU A 111 -6.07 -0.06 2.02
CA LEU A 111 -7.52 -0.24 2.09
C LEU A 111 -8.02 -0.23 3.55
N LEU A 112 -7.32 -0.92 4.44
CA LEU A 112 -7.68 -1.02 5.86
C LEU A 112 -7.57 0.33 6.55
N LEU A 113 -6.47 1.06 6.36
CA LEU A 113 -6.25 2.38 6.94
C LEU A 113 -7.38 3.34 6.56
N ALA A 114 -7.68 3.46 5.26
CA ALA A 114 -8.72 4.37 4.79
C ALA A 114 -10.13 3.97 5.24
N SER A 115 -10.43 2.67 5.29
CA SER A 115 -11.71 2.16 5.79
C SER A 115 -11.92 2.50 7.26
N LEU A 116 -10.87 2.35 8.08
CA LEU A 116 -10.90 2.69 9.51
C LEU A 116 -11.01 4.19 9.73
N MET A 117 -10.23 5.00 9.01
CA MET A 117 -10.33 6.47 9.08
C MET A 117 -11.73 6.95 8.71
N ALA A 118 -12.32 6.41 7.63
CA ALA A 118 -13.67 6.76 7.20
C ALA A 118 -14.73 6.32 8.21
N ARG A 119 -14.56 5.12 8.81
CA ARG A 119 -15.45 4.61 9.86
C ARG A 119 -15.48 5.51 11.10
N GLU A 120 -14.33 6.07 11.48
CA GLU A 120 -14.20 7.02 12.59
C GLU A 120 -14.62 8.45 12.22
N GLY A 121 -15.05 8.69 10.97
CA GLY A 121 -15.46 10.01 10.51
C GLY A 121 -14.32 11.04 10.43
N MET A 122 -13.09 10.58 10.18
CA MET A 122 -11.95 11.48 10.01
C MET A 122 -12.09 12.29 8.71
N GLU A 123 -11.77 13.59 8.77
CA GLU A 123 -11.89 14.49 7.61
C GLU A 123 -10.74 14.33 6.61
N GLU A 124 -9.51 14.10 7.08
CA GLU A 124 -8.30 14.05 6.25
C GLU A 124 -8.01 12.68 5.63
N LEU A 125 -9.00 12.09 4.96
CA LEU A 125 -8.81 10.85 4.19
C LEU A 125 -7.81 11.05 3.04
N PRO A 126 -7.17 9.98 2.53
CA PRO A 126 -6.48 10.06 1.25
C PRO A 126 -7.46 10.42 0.12
N ASP A 127 -6.98 11.14 -0.88
CA ASP A 127 -7.77 11.64 -2.01
C ASP A 127 -7.96 10.57 -3.11
N ALA A 128 -7.10 9.57 -3.16
CA ALA A 128 -7.18 8.42 -4.07
C ALA A 128 -6.43 7.22 -3.49
N ILE A 129 -6.91 6.00 -3.75
CA ILE A 129 -6.23 4.77 -3.32
C ILE A 129 -6.07 3.83 -4.49
N ALA A 130 -4.83 3.37 -4.69
CA ALA A 130 -4.51 2.28 -5.59
C ALA A 130 -4.00 1.06 -4.82
N ALA A 131 -4.55 -0.11 -5.12
CA ALA A 131 -4.20 -1.37 -4.47
C ALA A 131 -3.91 -2.43 -5.55
N HIS A 132 -2.69 -2.96 -5.54
CA HIS A 132 -2.31 -4.09 -6.39
C HIS A 132 -2.23 -5.38 -5.59
N SER A 133 -2.85 -6.44 -6.11
CA SER A 133 -3.02 -7.74 -5.47
C SER A 133 -3.46 -7.60 -4.01
N PRO A 134 -4.58 -6.90 -3.70
CA PRO A 134 -5.07 -6.76 -2.32
C PRO A 134 -5.78 -8.03 -1.81
N PRO A 135 -5.75 -8.29 -0.48
CA PRO A 135 -6.66 -9.23 0.14
C PRO A 135 -8.00 -8.54 0.45
N ASP A 136 -9.09 -9.30 0.55
CA ASP A 136 -10.41 -8.77 0.92
C ASP A 136 -10.69 -8.78 2.44
N VAL A 137 -9.75 -9.34 3.20
CA VAL A 137 -9.83 -9.50 4.66
C VAL A 137 -8.50 -9.11 5.29
N VAL A 138 -8.56 -8.80 6.58
CA VAL A 138 -7.36 -8.62 7.42
C VAL A 138 -6.55 -9.93 7.42
N CYS A 139 -5.25 -9.83 7.14
CA CYS A 139 -4.31 -10.94 7.20
C CYS A 139 -3.66 -11.05 8.58
N GLY A 140 -3.29 -12.27 8.97
CA GLY A 140 -2.48 -12.51 10.16
C GLY A 140 -1.09 -11.89 10.07
N ALA A 141 -0.40 -11.81 11.21
CA ALA A 141 0.93 -11.23 11.29
C ALA A 141 1.92 -11.93 10.35
N PHE A 142 2.94 -11.20 9.90
CA PHE A 142 4.05 -11.75 9.14
C PHE A 142 5.34 -11.61 9.94
N ASP A 143 6.06 -12.72 10.12
CA ASP A 143 7.38 -12.73 10.76
C ASP A 143 8.39 -13.42 9.84
N SER A 144 9.35 -12.64 9.31
CA SER A 144 10.37 -13.14 8.40
C SER A 144 11.32 -14.19 9.01
N ARG A 145 11.45 -14.26 10.35
CA ARG A 145 12.31 -15.27 11.01
C ARG A 145 11.67 -16.65 10.97
N SER A 146 10.34 -16.71 11.07
CA SER A 146 9.57 -17.96 11.00
C SER A 146 9.13 -18.30 9.58
N HIS A 147 9.24 -17.37 8.63
CA HIS A 147 8.97 -17.63 7.23
C HIS A 147 10.13 -18.43 6.59
N ARG A 148 9.98 -19.75 6.63
CA ARG A 148 10.89 -20.75 6.07
C ARG A 148 10.13 -21.59 5.05
N ASP A 149 10.83 -22.33 4.20
CA ASP A 149 10.17 -23.28 3.31
C ASP A 149 9.73 -24.53 4.08
N PRO A 150 8.59 -25.16 3.73
CA PRO A 150 8.16 -26.41 4.35
C PRO A 150 9.27 -27.48 4.27
N GLY A 151 9.74 -27.93 5.42
CA GLY A 151 10.82 -28.92 5.55
C GLY A 151 12.15 -28.35 6.05
N ASP A 152 12.33 -27.03 6.08
CA ASP A 152 13.51 -26.39 6.65
C ASP A 152 13.54 -26.48 8.19
N PRO A 153 14.74 -26.56 8.81
CA PRO A 153 14.87 -26.44 10.26
C PRO A 153 14.27 -25.13 10.79
N GLY A 154 13.36 -25.25 11.76
CA GLY A 154 12.67 -24.11 12.36
C GLY A 154 11.47 -23.60 11.54
N TRP A 155 11.06 -24.32 10.49
CA TRP A 155 9.77 -24.08 9.83
C TRP A 155 8.62 -24.20 10.83
N GLN A 156 7.71 -23.24 10.76
CA GLN A 156 6.47 -23.24 11.50
C GLN A 156 5.33 -22.95 10.54
N ALA A 157 4.21 -23.65 10.71
CA ALA A 157 2.98 -23.28 10.01
C ALA A 157 2.62 -21.83 10.39
N TRP A 158 2.14 -21.07 9.41
CA TRP A 158 1.71 -19.70 9.65
C TRP A 158 0.53 -19.69 10.64
N ASP A 159 0.73 -19.09 11.82
CA ASP A 159 -0.33 -18.93 12.79
C ASP A 159 -1.17 -17.71 12.45
N ALA A 160 -2.33 -17.98 11.86
CA ALA A 160 -3.33 -16.96 11.53
C ALA A 160 -3.95 -16.29 12.77
N ASN A 161 -3.61 -16.69 14.01
CA ASN A 161 -4.00 -15.95 15.21
C ASN A 161 -3.04 -14.81 15.56
N ASN A 162 -1.87 -14.72 14.97
CA ASN A 162 -1.00 -13.58 15.21
C ASN A 162 -1.57 -12.32 14.55
N ARG A 163 -1.47 -11.18 15.23
CA ARG A 163 -2.08 -9.92 14.78
C ARG A 163 -1.07 -9.05 14.04
N ALA A 164 -1.46 -8.61 12.85
CA ALA A 164 -0.62 -7.72 12.05
C ALA A 164 -0.75 -6.26 12.47
N TRP A 165 -1.95 -5.87 12.92
CA TRP A 165 -2.35 -4.47 13.03
C TRP A 165 -2.95 -4.16 14.40
N THR A 166 -2.75 -2.93 14.87
CA THR A 166 -3.52 -2.32 15.95
C THR A 166 -4.16 -1.01 15.47
N TRP A 167 -5.32 -0.68 16.01
CA TRP A 167 -6.01 0.60 15.78
C TRP A 167 -6.50 1.14 17.12
N LYS A 168 -6.11 2.36 17.47
CA LYS A 168 -6.41 2.99 18.77
C LYS A 168 -6.01 2.11 19.96
N GLY A 169 -4.87 1.43 19.83
CA GLY A 169 -4.35 0.50 20.84
C GLY A 169 -5.14 -0.82 20.98
N SER A 170 -6.06 -1.12 20.05
CA SER A 170 -6.89 -2.33 20.08
C SER A 170 -6.66 -3.22 18.85
N GLN A 171 -6.87 -4.52 19.04
CA GLN A 171 -6.82 -5.55 17.99
C GLN A 171 -8.17 -6.25 17.78
N LYS A 172 -9.17 -5.93 18.60
CA LYS A 172 -10.43 -6.68 18.68
C LYS A 172 -11.20 -6.73 17.37
N GLU A 173 -11.07 -5.69 16.56
CA GLU A 173 -11.76 -5.54 15.28
C GLU A 173 -10.84 -5.80 14.08
N LEU A 174 -9.58 -6.12 14.33
CA LEU A 174 -8.55 -6.39 13.31
C LEU A 174 -8.09 -7.85 13.37
N LEU A 175 -9.03 -8.74 13.69
CA LEU A 175 -8.77 -10.18 13.70
C LEU A 175 -8.55 -10.66 12.26
N PRO A 176 -7.62 -11.59 12.02
CA PRO A 176 -7.46 -12.18 10.70
C PRO A 176 -8.78 -12.79 10.20
N THR A 177 -9.00 -12.72 8.89
CA THR A 177 -10.27 -13.04 8.20
C THR A 177 -11.42 -12.03 8.41
N THR A 178 -11.24 -10.99 9.22
CA THR A 178 -12.22 -9.88 9.30
C THR A 178 -12.28 -9.17 7.95
N PRO A 179 -13.46 -9.03 7.32
CA PRO A 179 -13.60 -8.31 6.05
C PRO A 179 -13.14 -6.86 6.16
N ILE A 180 -12.41 -6.37 5.16
CA ILE A 180 -12.08 -4.95 5.05
C ILE A 180 -13.32 -4.22 4.51
N GLU A 181 -13.83 -3.25 5.27
CA GLU A 181 -15.03 -2.46 4.93
C GLU A 181 -14.71 -1.35 3.91
N VAL A 182 -14.17 -1.73 2.75
CA VAL A 182 -13.68 -0.81 1.70
C VAL A 182 -14.75 0.14 1.15
N GLU A 183 -16.02 -0.22 1.23
CA GLU A 183 -17.16 0.61 0.85
C GLU A 183 -17.34 1.85 1.73
N ARG A 184 -16.69 1.89 2.91
CA ARG A 184 -16.71 3.09 3.77
C ARG A 184 -15.88 4.21 3.20
N TYR A 185 -14.83 3.90 2.44
CA TYR A 185 -14.00 4.92 1.82
C TYR A 185 -14.76 5.56 0.64
N PRO A 186 -15.00 6.88 0.66
CA PRO A 186 -15.83 7.55 -0.35
C PRO A 186 -15.05 7.96 -1.61
N GLY A 187 -13.73 7.85 -1.59
CA GLY A 187 -12.87 8.36 -2.66
C GLY A 187 -12.65 7.37 -3.82
N PRO A 188 -11.98 7.82 -4.89
CA PRO A 188 -11.58 6.99 -6.01
C PRO A 188 -10.73 5.79 -5.60
N LEU A 189 -11.07 4.62 -6.13
CA LEU A 189 -10.38 3.36 -5.90
C LEU A 189 -9.91 2.74 -7.21
N PHE A 190 -8.63 2.39 -7.25
CA PHE A 190 -8.00 1.58 -8.26
C PHE A 190 -7.66 0.21 -7.65
N LEU A 191 -8.14 -0.87 -8.28
CA LEU A 191 -7.82 -2.24 -7.91
C LEU A 191 -7.16 -2.93 -9.09
N SER A 192 -6.09 -3.68 -8.85
CA SER A 192 -5.48 -4.51 -9.90
C SER A 192 -4.99 -5.84 -9.36
N HIS A 193 -4.94 -6.87 -10.19
CA HIS A 193 -4.54 -8.22 -9.77
C HIS A 193 -4.12 -9.09 -10.95
N GLY A 194 -3.07 -9.90 -10.78
CA GLY A 194 -2.68 -10.94 -11.74
C GLY A 194 -3.61 -12.15 -11.68
N MET A 195 -4.15 -12.59 -12.81
CA MET A 195 -5.13 -13.70 -12.83
C MET A 195 -4.53 -15.08 -12.52
N LYS A 196 -3.20 -15.21 -12.55
CA LYS A 196 -2.46 -16.42 -12.19
C LYS A 196 -1.68 -16.26 -10.88
N ASP A 197 -2.06 -15.30 -10.04
CA ASP A 197 -1.46 -15.09 -8.73
C ASP A 197 -1.50 -16.39 -7.90
N ARG A 198 -0.30 -16.88 -7.57
CA ARG A 198 -0.09 -18.11 -6.78
C ARG A 198 0.01 -17.86 -5.29
N MET A 199 0.18 -16.60 -4.87
CA MET A 199 0.18 -16.22 -3.46
C MET A 199 -1.25 -15.94 -3.01
N TRP A 200 -1.94 -15.00 -3.65
CA TRP A 200 -3.29 -14.58 -3.30
C TRP A 200 -4.24 -14.81 -4.46
N SER A 201 -5.38 -15.43 -4.19
CA SER A 201 -6.34 -15.68 -5.27
C SER A 201 -6.93 -14.36 -5.78
N VAL A 202 -7.00 -14.19 -7.10
CA VAL A 202 -7.71 -13.09 -7.76
C VAL A 202 -9.16 -12.92 -7.28
N GLU A 203 -9.77 -13.98 -6.74
CA GLU A 203 -11.09 -13.94 -6.12
C GLU A 203 -11.17 -12.94 -4.94
N MET A 204 -10.06 -12.67 -4.26
CA MET A 204 -10.00 -11.63 -3.21
C MET A 204 -10.36 -10.26 -3.79
N THR A 205 -9.74 -9.86 -4.91
CA THR A 205 -10.07 -8.59 -5.57
C THR A 205 -11.45 -8.58 -6.20
N ARG A 206 -11.93 -9.71 -6.74
CA ARG A 206 -13.32 -9.82 -7.23
C ARG A 206 -14.34 -9.58 -6.14
N ARG A 207 -14.10 -10.07 -4.92
CA ARG A 207 -14.98 -9.81 -3.77
C ARG A 207 -14.96 -8.35 -3.33
N LEU A 208 -13.80 -7.69 -3.36
CA LEU A 208 -13.70 -6.24 -3.12
C LEU A 208 -14.47 -5.44 -4.17
N GLU A 209 -14.27 -5.73 -5.45
CA GLU A 209 -14.99 -5.09 -6.56
C GLU A 209 -16.51 -5.27 -6.41
N GLN A 210 -16.97 -6.49 -6.13
CA GLN A 210 -18.39 -6.78 -5.95
C GLN A 210 -18.95 -6.00 -4.75
N ARG A 211 -18.23 -5.98 -3.62
CA ARG A 211 -18.64 -5.23 -2.42
C ARG A 211 -18.79 -3.75 -2.70
N LEU A 212 -17.83 -3.14 -3.38
CA LEU A 212 -17.87 -1.73 -3.79
C LEU A 212 -19.08 -1.44 -4.68
N LYS A 213 -19.29 -2.25 -5.73
CA LYS A 213 -20.42 -2.09 -6.66
C LYS A 213 -21.78 -2.23 -5.98
N MET A 214 -21.92 -3.17 -5.04
CA MET A 214 -23.17 -3.35 -4.28
C MET A 214 -23.51 -2.13 -3.40
N HIS A 215 -22.50 -1.34 -3.01
CA HIS A 215 -22.66 -0.11 -2.24
C HIS A 215 -22.66 1.16 -3.10
N GLY A 216 -22.79 1.04 -4.42
CA GLY A 216 -22.91 2.16 -5.34
C GLY A 216 -21.59 2.81 -5.77
N HIS A 217 -20.44 2.25 -5.37
CA HIS A 217 -19.13 2.71 -5.82
C HIS A 217 -18.79 2.19 -7.23
N GLN A 218 -17.91 2.92 -7.93
CA GLN A 218 -17.42 2.56 -9.26
C GLN A 218 -15.89 2.50 -9.27
N PRO A 219 -15.27 1.43 -8.72
CA PRO A 219 -13.83 1.30 -8.74
C PRO A 219 -13.30 1.10 -10.17
N GLU A 220 -12.12 1.64 -10.44
CA GLU A 220 -11.33 1.29 -11.62
C GLU A 220 -10.64 -0.05 -11.34
N VAL A 221 -10.92 -1.09 -12.14
CA VAL A 221 -10.44 -2.45 -11.87
C VAL A 221 -9.72 -3.02 -13.08
N HIS A 222 -8.51 -3.53 -12.85
CA HIS A 222 -7.65 -4.10 -13.90
C HIS A 222 -7.22 -5.53 -13.55
N TYR A 223 -7.68 -6.51 -14.34
CA TYR A 223 -7.24 -7.89 -14.22
C TYR A 223 -6.19 -8.19 -15.29
N TYR A 224 -4.98 -8.57 -14.86
CA TYR A 224 -3.88 -8.85 -15.77
C TYR A 224 -3.86 -10.33 -16.12
N GLU A 225 -4.22 -10.65 -17.37
CA GLU A 225 -4.25 -12.02 -17.87
C GLU A 225 -2.83 -12.61 -17.89
N GLY A 226 -2.65 -13.80 -17.31
CA GLY A 226 -1.37 -14.50 -17.33
C GLY A 226 -0.35 -14.05 -16.28
N GLU A 227 -0.54 -12.89 -15.64
CA GLU A 227 0.35 -12.36 -14.62
C GLU A 227 0.15 -13.02 -13.25
N ASP A 228 1.23 -13.10 -12.46
CA ASP A 228 1.27 -13.64 -11.08
C ASP A 228 1.05 -12.50 -10.06
N HIS A 229 1.35 -12.73 -8.77
CA HIS A 229 1.20 -11.77 -7.67
C HIS A 229 1.88 -10.42 -7.95
N ILE A 230 3.05 -10.51 -8.57
CA ILE A 230 3.77 -9.39 -9.15
C ILE A 230 3.82 -9.66 -10.65
N PRO A 231 3.44 -8.69 -11.50
CA PRO A 231 3.55 -8.81 -12.93
C PRO A 231 5.02 -8.98 -13.38
N GLY A 232 5.23 -9.64 -14.53
CA GLY A 232 6.51 -9.59 -15.24
C GLY A 232 6.75 -8.23 -15.88
N SER A 233 7.87 -8.03 -16.58
CA SER A 233 8.26 -6.70 -17.09
C SER A 233 7.21 -6.00 -17.97
N ALA A 234 6.56 -6.74 -18.87
CA ALA A 234 5.51 -6.18 -19.73
C ALA A 234 4.25 -5.82 -18.93
N GLY A 235 3.84 -6.70 -18.01
CA GLY A 235 2.74 -6.45 -17.10
C GLY A 235 3.02 -5.30 -16.13
N GLU A 236 4.26 -5.12 -15.66
CA GLU A 236 4.66 -3.99 -14.83
C GLU A 236 4.57 -2.67 -15.60
N ASN A 237 4.96 -2.64 -16.88
CA ASN A 237 4.79 -1.43 -17.70
C ASN A 237 3.32 -1.06 -17.82
N LEU A 238 2.47 -2.02 -18.17
CA LEU A 238 1.02 -1.82 -18.26
C LEU A 238 0.41 -1.38 -16.93
N HIS A 239 0.84 -2.01 -15.83
CA HIS A 239 0.41 -1.65 -14.48
C HIS A 239 0.76 -0.21 -14.14
N HIS A 240 2.00 0.23 -14.40
CA HIS A 240 2.41 1.59 -14.11
C HIS A 240 1.73 2.62 -15.02
N GLU A 241 1.46 2.31 -16.29
CA GLU A 241 0.66 3.17 -17.18
C GLU A 241 -0.72 3.45 -16.58
N TYR A 242 -1.44 2.41 -16.14
CA TYR A 242 -2.75 2.58 -15.50
C TYR A 242 -2.66 3.27 -14.13
N LEU A 243 -1.68 2.89 -13.30
CA LEU A 243 -1.47 3.47 -11.98
C LEU A 243 -1.20 4.98 -12.06
N ILE A 244 -0.31 5.39 -12.97
CA ILE A 244 0.04 6.78 -13.20
C ILE A 244 -1.18 7.53 -13.73
N GLY A 245 -1.87 7.00 -14.75
CA GLY A 245 -3.07 7.63 -15.29
C GLY A 245 -4.18 7.82 -14.25
N PHE A 246 -4.36 6.84 -13.35
CA PHE A 246 -5.28 6.95 -12.22
C PHE A 246 -4.89 8.10 -11.27
N PHE A 247 -3.63 8.17 -10.85
CA PHE A 247 -3.19 9.25 -9.96
C PHE A 247 -3.18 10.62 -10.64
N GLU A 248 -2.84 10.72 -11.93
CA GLU A 248 -2.94 11.97 -12.68
C GLU A 248 -4.38 12.48 -12.71
N LYS A 249 -5.35 11.58 -12.95
CA LYS A 249 -6.77 11.93 -12.98
C LYS A 249 -7.31 12.42 -11.65
N HIS A 250 -6.79 11.91 -10.53
CA HIS A 250 -7.39 12.13 -9.20
C HIS A 250 -6.59 13.08 -8.29
N LEU A 251 -5.28 13.20 -8.49
CA LEU A 251 -4.42 14.04 -7.64
C LEU A 251 -3.98 15.35 -8.31
N CYS A 252 -3.99 15.41 -9.65
CA CYS A 252 -3.65 16.63 -10.40
C CYS A 252 -4.87 17.54 -10.67
#